data_AF-A0A356SD13-F1
#
_entry.id   AF-A0A356SD13-F1
#
_cell.length_a   1.000
_cell.length_b   1.000
_cell.length_c   1.000
_cell.angle_alpha   90.00
_cell.angle_beta   90.00
_cell.angle_gamma   90.00
#
_symmetry.space_group_name_H-M   'P 1'
#
loop_
_entity.id
_entity.type
_entity.pdbx_description
1 polymer ?
#
loop_
_entity_poly.entity_id
_entity_poly.type
_entity_poly.pdbx_seq_one_letter_code
_entity_poly.pdbx_strand_id
1 'polypeptide(L)'
;MTNTRTCLLMLFGCVLTVSQAAELEPELQVKQLMNGIITPATNTIWGAYQLETDAQWQEVENAAYAVIGAANLLAIGGSAEGEADAAATEQWQEFNAQMLAASRQVLAAVAVRDEEALSDAGNNALYPPCEGCHQQYQNQ
;
A
#
# COMPACT_ATOMS: atom_id res chain seq x y z
N MET A 1 11.54 25.47 -71.05
CA MET A 1 11.54 25.75 -69.60
C MET A 1 10.15 25.45 -69.07
N THR A 2 9.91 24.20 -68.67
CA THR A 2 8.58 23.70 -68.26
C THR A 2 8.56 23.48 -66.76
N ASN A 3 7.48 23.99 -66.16
CA ASN A 3 7.28 24.27 -64.75
C ASN A 3 6.93 22.99 -63.97
N THR A 4 7.75 22.59 -62.99
CA THR A 4 7.50 21.40 -62.16
C THR A 4 6.49 21.75 -61.07
N ARG A 5 5.30 21.14 -61.12
CA ARG A 5 4.23 21.27 -60.13
C ARG A 5 4.61 20.51 -58.85
N THR A 6 4.87 21.23 -57.77
CA THR A 6 5.06 20.66 -56.43
C THR A 6 3.72 20.15 -55.91
N CYS A 7 3.56 18.82 -55.84
CA CYS A 7 2.41 18.17 -55.21
C CYS A 7 2.67 18.10 -53.70
N LEU A 8 2.07 19.00 -52.94
CA LEU A 8 2.14 18.99 -51.47
C LEU A 8 1.16 17.94 -50.93
N LEU A 9 1.64 16.73 -50.65
CA LEU A 9 0.90 15.74 -49.86
C LEU A 9 0.88 16.19 -48.40
N MET A 10 -0.23 16.76 -47.95
CA MET A 10 -0.51 16.91 -46.52
C MET A 10 -0.82 15.54 -45.92
N LEU A 11 0.14 14.96 -45.21
CA LEU A 11 -0.12 13.86 -44.29
C LEU A 11 -0.92 14.40 -43.10
N PHE A 12 -2.17 13.95 -43.01
CA PHE A 12 -3.05 14.17 -41.87
C PHE A 12 -2.51 13.35 -40.69
N GLY A 13 -1.73 13.98 -39.81
CA GLY A 13 -1.19 13.37 -38.60
C GLY A 13 -2.32 13.10 -37.60
N CYS A 14 -2.63 11.83 -37.38
CA CYS A 14 -3.49 11.39 -36.28
C CYS A 14 -2.79 11.76 -34.96
N VAL A 15 -3.30 12.77 -34.26
CA VAL A 15 -2.80 13.15 -32.93
C VAL A 15 -3.29 12.10 -31.95
N LEU A 16 -2.43 11.15 -31.60
CA LEU A 16 -2.65 10.25 -30.47
C LEU A 16 -2.59 11.10 -29.19
N THR A 17 -3.75 11.41 -28.62
CA THR A 17 -3.83 11.97 -27.27
C THR A 17 -3.46 10.86 -26.29
N VAL A 18 -2.22 10.85 -25.81
CA VAL A 18 -1.83 10.03 -24.66
C VAL A 18 -2.59 10.58 -23.44
N SER A 19 -3.50 9.79 -22.89
CA SER A 19 -4.13 10.11 -21.62
C SER A 19 -3.08 9.98 -20.53
N GLN A 20 -2.63 11.11 -19.99
CA GLN A 20 -1.78 11.14 -18.80
C GLN A 20 -2.66 10.72 -17.62
N ALA A 21 -2.40 9.54 -17.04
CA ALA A 21 -3.02 9.18 -15.78
C ALA A 21 -2.58 10.22 -14.74
N ALA A 22 -3.54 10.76 -13.98
CA ALA A 22 -3.20 11.65 -12.87
C ALA A 22 -2.33 10.87 -11.89
N GLU A 23 -1.17 11.44 -11.54
CA GLU A 23 -0.31 10.92 -10.49
C GLU A 23 -1.08 11.02 -9.16
N LEU A 24 -1.07 9.94 -8.38
CA LEU A 24 -1.77 9.91 -7.10
C LEU A 24 -0.93 10.70 -6.11
N GLU A 25 -1.37 11.90 -5.75
CA GLU A 25 -0.72 12.73 -4.74
C GLU A 25 -1.17 12.29 -3.34
N PRO A 26 -0.25 12.01 -2.40
CA PRO A 26 -0.63 11.74 -1.02
C PRO A 26 -1.26 12.98 -0.38
N GLU A 27 -2.43 12.82 0.23
CA GLU A 27 -3.07 13.87 1.04
C GLU A 27 -2.58 13.85 2.49
N LEU A 28 -2.26 12.65 2.99
CA LEU A 28 -1.84 12.41 4.37
C LEU A 28 -0.32 12.32 4.46
N GLN A 29 0.23 12.82 5.56
CA GLN A 29 1.60 12.50 5.95
C GLN A 29 1.67 11.03 6.37
N VAL A 30 2.83 10.40 6.22
CA VAL A 30 3.04 9.01 6.65
C VAL A 30 2.64 8.83 8.12
N LYS A 31 3.01 9.78 8.98
CA LYS A 31 2.66 9.74 10.41
C LYS A 31 1.14 9.77 10.66
N GLN A 32 0.39 10.50 9.84
CA GLN A 32 -1.08 10.56 9.96
C GLN A 32 -1.70 9.24 9.52
N LEU A 33 -1.22 8.66 8.42
CA LEU A 33 -1.65 7.36 7.93
C LEU A 33 -1.34 6.24 8.93
N MET A 34 -0.12 6.24 9.49
CA MET A 34 0.32 5.29 10.50
C MET A 34 -0.58 5.35 11.74
N ASN A 35 -0.73 6.53 12.34
CA ASN A 35 -1.48 6.66 13.59
C ASN A 35 -3.00 6.54 13.40
N GLY A 36 -3.52 6.98 12.25
CA GLY A 36 -4.96 7.04 11.99
C GLY A 36 -5.55 5.74 11.46
N ILE A 37 -4.75 4.90 10.79
CA ILE A 37 -5.24 3.69 10.12
C ILE A 37 -4.44 2.46 10.54
N ILE A 38 -3.12 2.48 10.39
CA ILE A 38 -2.30 1.26 10.59
C ILE A 38 -2.28 0.85 12.05
N THR A 39 -1.92 1.74 12.97
CA THR A 39 -1.84 1.46 14.41
C THR A 39 -3.15 0.89 14.99
N PRO A 40 -4.34 1.50 14.80
CA PRO A 40 -5.57 0.92 15.33
C PRO A 40 -5.89 -0.44 14.69
N ALA A 41 -5.66 -0.61 13.39
CA ALA A 41 -5.91 -1.88 12.71
C ALA A 41 -4.98 -3.00 13.20
N THR A 42 -3.68 -2.74 13.33
CA THR A 42 -2.73 -3.74 13.84
C THR A 42 -2.99 -4.05 15.31
N ASN A 43 -3.45 -3.08 16.11
CA ASN A 43 -3.88 -3.34 17.49
C ASN A 43 -5.08 -4.31 17.54
N THR A 44 -6.04 -4.19 16.61
CA THR A 44 -7.14 -5.17 16.49
C THR A 44 -6.62 -6.56 16.12
N ILE A 45 -5.67 -6.65 15.17
CA ILE A 45 -5.09 -7.94 14.76
C ILE A 45 -4.30 -8.59 15.91
N TRP A 46 -3.41 -7.85 16.57
CA TRP A 46 -2.59 -8.38 17.67
C TRP A 46 -3.38 -8.62 18.96
N GLY A 47 -4.49 -7.91 19.14
CA GLY A 47 -5.42 -8.09 20.25
C GLY A 47 -6.43 -9.22 20.03
N ALA A 48 -6.38 -9.92 18.89
CA ALA A 48 -7.34 -10.97 18.55
C ALA A 48 -6.96 -12.30 19.21
N TYR A 49 -7.77 -12.74 20.16
CA TYR A 49 -7.68 -14.05 20.82
C TYR A 49 -9.07 -14.49 21.28
N GLN A 50 -9.30 -15.80 21.35
CA GLN A 50 -10.57 -16.37 21.82
C GLN A 50 -11.78 -15.82 21.04
N LEU A 51 -11.70 -15.88 19.70
CA LEU A 51 -12.71 -15.36 18.79
C LEU A 51 -13.84 -16.39 18.60
N GLU A 52 -14.99 -16.12 19.21
CA GLU A 52 -16.12 -17.06 19.23
C GLU A 52 -17.17 -16.77 18.14
N THR A 53 -17.30 -15.51 17.74
CA THR A 53 -18.43 -15.03 16.91
C THR A 53 -17.98 -14.57 15.53
N ASP A 54 -18.86 -14.70 14.56
CA ASP A 54 -18.65 -14.20 13.19
C ASP A 54 -18.29 -12.71 13.18
N ALA A 55 -18.88 -11.92 14.09
CA ALA A 55 -18.59 -10.49 14.21
C ALA A 55 -17.15 -10.23 14.65
N GLN A 56 -16.60 -11.02 15.57
CA GLN A 56 -15.21 -10.90 16.01
C GLN A 56 -14.24 -11.25 14.87
N TRP A 57 -14.51 -12.33 14.12
CA TRP A 57 -13.72 -12.68 12.93
C TRP A 57 -13.79 -11.59 11.85
N GLN A 58 -14.98 -11.02 11.62
CA GLN A 58 -15.17 -9.91 10.69
C GLN A 58 -14.41 -8.65 11.10
N GLU A 59 -14.29 -8.38 12.40
CA GLU A 59 -13.52 -7.24 12.92
C GLU A 59 -12.03 -7.37 12.56
N VAL A 60 -11.45 -8.56 12.74
CA VAL A 60 -10.07 -8.85 12.33
C VAL A 60 -9.90 -8.76 10.81
N GLU A 61 -10.87 -9.25 10.05
CA GLU A 61 -10.86 -9.13 8.58
C GLU A 61 -10.83 -7.67 8.12
N ASN A 62 -11.69 -6.84 8.72
CA ASN A 62 -11.77 -5.42 8.42
C ASN A 62 -10.48 -4.68 8.79
N ALA A 63 -9.85 -5.06 9.90
CA ALA A 63 -8.55 -4.54 10.28
C ALA A 63 -7.47 -4.91 9.25
N ALA A 64 -7.43 -6.15 8.77
CA ALA A 64 -6.50 -6.56 7.72
C ALA A 64 -6.74 -5.78 6.40
N TYR A 65 -8.00 -5.53 6.02
CA TYR A 65 -8.31 -4.67 4.88
C TYR A 65 -7.80 -3.23 5.06
N ALA A 66 -7.91 -2.68 6.26
CA ALA A 66 -7.38 -1.35 6.57
C ALA A 66 -5.85 -1.30 6.40
N VAL A 67 -5.13 -2.32 6.90
CA VAL A 67 -3.66 -2.40 6.71
C VAL A 67 -3.29 -2.55 5.23
N ILE A 68 -4.00 -3.39 4.48
CA ILE A 68 -3.79 -3.55 3.02
C ILE A 68 -4.03 -2.23 2.27
N GLY A 69 -5.12 -1.54 2.58
CA GLY A 69 -5.43 -0.24 1.99
C GLY A 69 -4.35 0.80 2.30
N ALA A 70 -3.92 0.87 3.56
CA ALA A 70 -2.85 1.77 3.99
C ALA A 70 -1.49 1.40 3.38
N ALA A 71 -1.17 0.13 3.18
CA ALA A 71 0.04 -0.32 2.49
C ALA A 71 0.12 0.20 1.05
N ASN A 72 -1.01 0.21 0.33
CA ASN A 72 -1.06 0.78 -1.01
C ASN A 72 -0.81 2.29 -1.01
N LEU A 73 -1.26 3.02 0.02
CA LEU A 73 -0.97 4.44 0.18
C LEU A 73 0.49 4.68 0.59
N LEU A 74 1.04 3.88 1.51
CA LEU A 74 2.45 3.95 1.90
C LEU A 74 3.40 3.68 0.73
N ALA A 75 2.97 2.95 -0.30
CA ALA A 75 3.78 2.69 -1.48
C ALA A 75 4.17 3.97 -2.24
N ILE A 76 3.42 5.05 -2.09
CA ILE A 76 3.71 6.36 -2.71
C ILE A 76 4.23 7.40 -1.69
N GLY A 77 4.39 7.02 -0.42
CA GLY A 77 4.80 7.92 0.65
C GLY A 77 3.66 8.79 1.17
N GLY A 78 4.02 9.95 1.73
CA GLY A 78 3.08 10.89 2.32
C GLY A 78 3.32 12.33 1.84
N SER A 79 2.50 13.26 2.35
CA SER A 79 2.47 14.64 1.90
C SER A 79 3.56 15.55 2.50
N ALA A 80 4.36 15.06 3.46
CA ALA A 80 5.46 15.86 3.98
C ALA A 80 6.69 15.82 3.08
N GLU A 81 7.54 16.85 3.19
CA GLU A 81 8.80 16.95 2.44
C GLU A 81 9.66 15.69 2.65
N GLY A 82 10.11 15.10 1.53
CA GLY A 82 10.96 13.90 1.54
C GLY A 82 10.25 12.57 1.76
N GLU A 83 8.97 12.54 2.15
CA GLU A 83 8.25 11.27 2.39
C GLU A 83 8.05 10.46 1.08
N ALA A 84 7.78 11.14 -0.04
CA ALA A 84 7.69 10.49 -1.35
C ALA A 84 9.05 9.93 -1.80
N ASP A 85 10.14 10.67 -1.57
CA ASP A 85 11.50 10.22 -1.91
C ASP A 85 11.93 9.02 -1.06
N ALA A 86 11.60 9.04 0.24
CA ALA A 86 11.83 7.90 1.13
C ALA A 86 11.05 6.67 0.66
N ALA A 87 9.79 6.85 0.27
CA ALA A 87 8.97 5.76 -0.25
C ALA A 87 9.49 5.19 -1.57
N ALA A 88 10.15 5.98 -2.41
CA ALA A 88 10.75 5.51 -3.66
C ALA A 88 11.98 4.60 -3.45
N THR A 89 12.51 4.48 -2.23
CA THR A 89 13.66 3.60 -1.95
C THR A 89 13.28 2.12 -1.98
N GLU A 90 14.22 1.27 -2.42
CA GLU A 90 14.01 -0.18 -2.52
C GLU A 90 13.67 -0.80 -1.15
N GLN A 91 14.35 -0.37 -0.10
CA GLN A 91 14.15 -0.90 1.25
C GLN A 91 12.75 -0.56 1.79
N TRP A 92 12.24 0.65 1.55
CA TRP A 92 10.87 1.01 1.92
C TRP A 92 9.85 0.11 1.20
N GLN A 93 10.01 -0.05 -0.11
CA GLN A 93 9.11 -0.88 -0.91
C GLN A 93 9.15 -2.35 -0.46
N GLU A 94 10.33 -2.85 -0.09
CA GLU A 94 10.48 -4.21 0.45
C GLU A 94 9.72 -4.38 1.78
N PHE A 95 9.91 -3.50 2.76
CA PHE A 95 9.18 -3.59 4.03
C PHE A 95 7.67 -3.47 3.82
N ASN A 96 7.22 -2.54 2.97
CA ASN A 96 5.80 -2.37 2.66
C ASN A 96 5.20 -3.61 1.97
N ALA A 97 5.94 -4.24 1.06
CA ALA A 97 5.52 -5.48 0.40
C ALA A 97 5.43 -6.66 1.38
N GLN A 98 6.36 -6.76 2.34
CA GLN A 98 6.33 -7.77 3.40
C GLN A 98 5.12 -7.56 4.32
N MET A 99 4.85 -6.32 4.74
CA MET A 99 3.65 -5.97 5.52
C MET A 99 2.36 -6.33 4.78
N LEU A 100 2.28 -6.01 3.48
CA LEU A 100 1.15 -6.36 2.63
C LEU A 100 0.96 -7.88 2.51
N ALA A 101 2.06 -8.63 2.36
CA ALA A 101 2.02 -10.09 2.29
C ALA A 101 1.55 -10.71 3.61
N ALA A 102 2.05 -10.25 4.76
CA ALA A 102 1.62 -10.71 6.08
C ALA A 102 0.14 -10.38 6.35
N SER A 103 -0.34 -9.21 5.92
CA SER A 103 -1.76 -8.85 6.03
C SER A 103 -2.68 -9.80 5.23
N ARG A 104 -2.19 -10.34 4.10
CA ARG A 104 -2.93 -11.38 3.36
C ARG A 104 -2.91 -12.74 4.08
N GLN A 105 -1.88 -13.04 4.85
CA GLN A 105 -1.84 -14.24 5.70
C GLN A 105 -2.87 -14.13 6.84
N VAL A 106 -3.05 -12.94 7.41
CA VAL A 106 -4.14 -12.65 8.38
C VAL A 106 -5.50 -12.98 7.75
N LEU A 107 -5.77 -12.50 6.53
CA LEU A 107 -7.02 -12.82 5.82
C LEU A 107 -7.19 -14.33 5.57
N ALA A 108 -6.11 -15.03 5.22
CA ALA A 108 -6.15 -16.48 5.02
C ALA A 108 -6.50 -17.23 6.31
N ALA A 109 -5.94 -16.82 7.46
CA ALA A 109 -6.24 -17.39 8.77
C ALA A 109 -7.70 -17.11 9.18
N VAL A 110 -8.17 -15.88 8.97
CA VAL A 110 -9.56 -15.47 9.26
C VAL A 110 -10.56 -16.30 8.43
N ALA A 111 -10.27 -16.54 7.15
CA ALA A 111 -11.17 -17.29 6.26
C ALA A 111 -11.47 -18.72 6.73
N VAL A 112 -10.56 -19.34 7.47
CA VAL A 112 -10.71 -20.69 8.02
C VAL A 112 -10.85 -20.72 9.55
N ARG A 113 -10.90 -19.55 10.19
CA ARG A 113 -11.01 -19.37 11.65
C ARG A 113 -9.91 -20.07 12.44
N ASP A 114 -8.68 -19.92 11.98
CA ASP A 114 -7.50 -20.50 12.61
C ASP A 114 -6.79 -19.45 13.47
N GLU A 115 -7.00 -19.52 14.79
CA GLU A 115 -6.39 -18.58 15.74
C GLU A 115 -4.87 -18.76 15.87
N GLU A 116 -4.36 -19.98 15.66
CA GLU A 116 -2.92 -20.24 15.69
C GLU A 116 -2.25 -19.60 14.47
N ALA A 117 -2.81 -19.83 13.29
CA ALA A 117 -2.34 -19.18 12.06
C ALA A 117 -2.51 -17.65 12.10
N LEU A 118 -3.58 -17.15 12.75
CA LEU A 118 -3.78 -15.71 12.96
C LEU A 118 -2.68 -15.13 13.85
N SER A 119 -2.39 -15.79 14.97
CA SER A 119 -1.32 -15.40 15.90
C SER A 119 0.04 -15.38 15.19
N ASP A 120 0.35 -16.42 14.39
CA ASP A 120 1.58 -16.47 13.62
C ASP A 120 1.67 -15.36 12.56
N ALA A 121 0.59 -15.13 11.82
CA ALA A 121 0.55 -14.05 10.83
C ALA A 121 0.73 -12.67 11.48
N GLY A 122 0.06 -12.41 12.60
CA GLY A 122 0.15 -11.14 13.31
C GLY A 122 1.51 -10.92 14.00
N ASN A 123 1.94 -11.88 14.81
CA ASN A 123 3.11 -11.71 15.67
C ASN A 123 4.44 -11.99 14.95
N ASN A 124 4.46 -12.98 14.06
CA ASN A 124 5.72 -13.45 13.46
C ASN A 124 5.93 -12.93 12.03
N ALA A 125 4.86 -12.69 11.26
CA ALA A 125 4.98 -12.17 9.89
C ALA A 125 4.74 -10.66 9.79
N LEU A 126 3.73 -10.12 10.48
CA LEU A 126 3.34 -8.71 10.34
C LEU A 126 4.18 -7.76 11.19
N TYR A 127 4.60 -8.16 12.38
CA TYR A 127 5.40 -7.31 13.27
C TYR A 127 6.81 -6.96 12.72
N PRO A 128 7.61 -7.91 12.20
CA PRO A 128 8.99 -7.62 11.78
C PRO A 128 9.15 -6.53 10.70
N PRO A 129 8.36 -6.45 9.61
CA PRO A 129 8.51 -5.39 8.62
C PRO A 129 8.18 -4.00 9.18
N CYS A 130 7.25 -3.90 10.16
CA CYS A 130 6.96 -2.65 10.84
C CYS A 130 8.18 -2.13 11.60
N GLU A 131 8.82 -3.01 12.39
CA GLU A 131 10.02 -2.68 13.17
C GLU A 131 11.18 -2.30 12.24
N GLY A 132 11.44 -3.08 11.19
CA GLY A 132 12.51 -2.82 10.23
C GLY A 132 12.35 -1.47 9.52
N CYS A 133 11.13 -1.15 9.07
CA CYS A 133 10.84 0.15 8.45
C CYS A 133 11.03 1.30 9.45
N HIS A 134 10.51 1.16 10.67
CA HIS A 134 10.61 2.22 11.69
C HIS A 134 12.05 2.50 12.11
N GLN A 135 12.89 1.48 12.26
CA GLN A 135 14.32 1.66 12.56
C GLN A 135 15.03 2.50 11.50
N GLN A 136 14.62 2.38 10.23
CA GLN A 136 15.24 3.11 9.13
C GLN A 136 14.65 4.51 8.91
N TYR A 137 13.32 4.68 9.04
CA TYR A 137 12.63 5.89 8.54
C TYR A 137 11.86 6.69 9.60
N GLN A 138 11.60 6.17 10.81
CA GLN A 138 10.69 6.84 11.76
C GLN A 138 11.21 8.18 12.30
N ASN A 139 12.54 8.36 12.35
CA ASN A 139 13.19 9.54 12.91
C ASN A 139 13.76 10.49 11.84
N GLN A 140 13.42 10.27 10.56
CA GLN A 140 13.83 11.17 9.49
C GLN A 140 12.93 12.43 9.45
#